data_AF-A0AAY4BP18-F1
#
_entry.id   AF-A0AAY4BP18-F1
#
_cell.length_a   1.000
_cell.length_b   1.000
_cell.length_c   1.000
_cell.angle_alpha   90.00
_cell.angle_beta   90.00
_cell.angle_gamma   90.00
#
_symmetry.space_group_name_H-M   'P 1'
#
loop_
_entity.id
_entity.type
_entity.pdbx_description
1 polymer ?
#
loop_
_entity_poly.entity_id
_entity_poly.type
_entity_poly.pdbx_seq_one_letter_code
_entity_poly.pdbx_strand_id
1 'polypeptide(L)'
;MTELRRRGAAADPDSTDNLSDKEADGDDRLGLVGDAEGECEGDTKANTPDVPPSADNTPEYLNKALEGLSSRWRNWWIRGILSLTMISGFFLIIYLGPVMLIIVMSVQIKCFQEIITIGYRVYHSYELPWFRTLSWYFLICVNYFFYGETVADYFGALVQREEPLQFLVRYHRFISFALYLAGFCMFVLSLVKKHYRLQFYMFAWTHVTLLIVVTQSHLVIQNLFEGMIWFIVPISIVICNDIMAYLFGFFFGRTPLIKLSPKKTWEGFIGGFFSTVFAYLLSQYQYFVCPVEYNSETNRFAVECQPPDLFIQQEYTLPAVVENTIGQKTVHLYPFQIHSVALSSFASLIGPFGGFFASGFKRAFKIKDFADTIPGHGGIMDRFDCQYLMATFTHVYIASFIRGPNPSKVLQQLLVLQPEQQLSIFNTLRSHLRERGILPPSDDAYT
;
A
#
# COMPACT_ATOMS: atom_id res chain seq x y z
N MET A 1 -8.31 -38.15 14.76
CA MET A 1 -9.71 -37.66 14.68
C MET A 1 -10.56 -38.39 15.71
N THR A 2 -10.17 -38.37 17.00
CA THR A 2 -10.86 -39.15 18.04
C THR A 2 -10.58 -38.65 19.46
N GLU A 3 -10.59 -37.33 19.70
CA GLU A 3 -10.40 -36.82 21.07
C GLU A 3 -11.04 -35.44 21.31
N LEU A 4 -12.28 -35.26 20.83
CA LEU A 4 -13.06 -34.01 21.02
C LEU A 4 -14.53 -34.28 21.40
N ARG A 5 -14.84 -35.44 21.97
CA ARG A 5 -16.23 -35.87 22.19
C ARG A 5 -16.45 -36.51 23.55
N ARG A 6 -16.16 -35.79 24.63
CA ARG A 6 -16.71 -36.09 25.97
C ARG A 6 -16.50 -34.92 26.91
N ARG A 7 -17.48 -34.01 26.95
CA ARG A 7 -17.81 -33.15 28.10
C ARG A 7 -19.14 -32.47 27.81
N GLY A 8 -20.21 -33.19 28.13
CA GLY A 8 -21.59 -32.75 27.95
C GLY A 8 -22.51 -33.83 28.47
N ALA A 9 -22.74 -33.84 29.78
CA ALA A 9 -23.88 -34.47 30.46
C ALA A 9 -23.73 -34.29 31.97
N ALA A 10 -24.49 -33.37 32.54
CA ALA A 10 -25.12 -33.50 33.86
C ALA A 10 -26.16 -32.38 33.98
N ALA A 11 -27.43 -32.77 33.98
CA ALA A 11 -28.59 -31.94 34.31
C ALA A 11 -28.96 -32.19 35.77
N ASP A 12 -29.51 -31.19 36.48
CA ASP A 12 -30.80 -31.28 37.19
C ASP A 12 -31.22 -29.90 37.80
N PRO A 13 -32.46 -29.71 38.27
CA PRO A 13 -33.31 -28.58 37.87
C PRO A 13 -33.76 -27.70 39.05
N ASP A 14 -34.71 -26.80 38.75
CA ASP A 14 -35.69 -26.18 39.65
C ASP A 14 -35.53 -24.68 39.94
N SER A 15 -36.37 -23.87 39.30
CA SER A 15 -37.30 -22.92 39.94
C SER A 15 -37.98 -22.02 38.89
N THR A 16 -39.31 -22.05 38.95
CA THR A 16 -40.30 -21.37 38.11
C THR A 16 -40.59 -19.93 38.57
N ASP A 17 -41.08 -19.14 37.60
CA ASP A 17 -41.98 -17.97 37.70
C ASP A 17 -41.48 -16.61 38.23
N ASN A 18 -41.35 -15.61 37.33
CA ASN A 18 -42.49 -14.73 37.00
C ASN A 18 -42.14 -13.66 35.94
N LEU A 19 -43.10 -13.43 35.05
CA LEU A 19 -43.14 -12.37 34.03
C LEU A 19 -43.31 -10.96 34.63
N SER A 20 -42.63 -9.97 34.06
CA SER A 20 -43.26 -8.69 33.66
C SER A 20 -42.35 -7.89 32.72
N ASP A 21 -42.94 -7.44 31.62
CA ASP A 21 -42.36 -6.66 30.52
C ASP A 21 -41.70 -5.34 30.94
N LYS A 22 -40.60 -4.98 30.28
CA LYS A 22 -40.28 -3.60 29.87
C LYS A 22 -39.20 -3.59 28.78
N GLU A 23 -39.58 -3.03 27.63
CA GLU A 23 -38.75 -2.80 26.46
C GLU A 23 -37.62 -1.78 26.68
N ALA A 24 -36.59 -1.95 25.84
CA ALA A 24 -35.72 -0.96 25.23
C ALA A 24 -34.52 -0.37 26.02
N ASP A 25 -33.36 -0.70 25.45
CA ASP A 25 -32.19 0.16 25.19
C ASP A 25 -31.06 0.24 26.24
N GLY A 26 -29.82 0.15 25.72
CA GLY A 26 -28.55 0.40 26.42
C GLY A 26 -27.98 -0.76 27.23
N ASP A 27 -26.76 -1.23 26.93
CA ASP A 27 -25.54 -0.50 27.27
C ASP A 27 -24.28 -1.33 26.90
N ASP A 28 -23.29 -0.61 26.37
CA ASP A 28 -21.91 -1.03 26.14
C ASP A 28 -21.21 -1.18 27.50
N ARG A 29 -21.40 -2.29 28.21
CA ARG A 29 -20.55 -2.67 29.36
C ARG A 29 -20.42 -4.18 29.54
N LEU A 30 -19.37 -4.75 28.96
CA LEU A 30 -18.64 -5.87 29.57
C LEU A 30 -17.16 -5.44 29.60
N GLY A 31 -16.56 -5.04 30.72
CA GLY A 31 -16.67 -5.65 32.03
C GLY A 31 -15.62 -6.76 32.12
N LEU A 32 -14.37 -6.37 32.32
CA LEU A 32 -13.29 -7.27 32.72
C LEU A 32 -13.70 -7.89 34.07
N VAL A 33 -14.11 -9.15 34.04
CA VAL A 33 -14.21 -10.00 35.23
C VAL A 33 -13.08 -11.01 35.12
N GLY A 34 -12.10 -10.88 36.01
CA GLY A 34 -11.15 -11.94 36.28
C GLY A 34 -11.83 -12.99 37.16
N ASP A 35 -11.53 -14.25 36.90
CA ASP A 35 -11.77 -15.32 37.87
C ASP A 35 -10.68 -16.38 37.77
N ALA A 36 -10.09 -16.60 38.96
CA ALA A 36 -9.66 -17.84 39.57
C ALA A 36 -8.83 -18.86 38.77
N GLU A 37 -7.57 -18.87 39.16
CA GLU A 37 -6.63 -19.99 39.31
C GLU A 37 -7.22 -21.41 39.22
N GLY A 38 -6.65 -22.19 38.30
CA GLY A 38 -6.58 -23.64 38.36
C GLY A 38 -5.15 -24.04 37.94
N GLU A 39 -4.34 -24.45 38.91
CA GLU A 39 -2.94 -24.86 38.74
C GLU A 39 -2.80 -26.01 37.75
N CYS A 40 -1.90 -25.86 36.79
CA CYS A 40 -1.14 -26.95 36.16
C CYS A 40 0.21 -26.36 35.73
N GLU A 41 1.27 -26.81 36.39
CA GLU A 41 2.66 -26.41 36.21
C GLU A 41 3.20 -26.67 34.79
N GLY A 42 4.13 -25.80 34.37
CA GLY A 42 5.23 -26.18 33.49
C GLY A 42 5.06 -25.92 31.98
N ASP A 43 5.07 -24.65 31.56
CA ASP A 43 5.94 -24.22 30.45
C ASP A 43 6.01 -22.69 30.30
N THR A 44 7.18 -22.20 29.92
CA THR A 44 7.62 -20.80 29.99
C THR A 44 6.79 -19.86 29.11
N LYS A 45 5.77 -19.20 29.68
CA LYS A 45 5.09 -18.06 29.04
C LYS A 45 6.04 -16.85 29.03
N ALA A 46 6.43 -16.43 27.82
CA ALA A 46 7.02 -15.12 27.61
C ALA A 46 6.00 -14.03 27.99
N ASN A 47 6.18 -13.40 29.14
CA ASN A 47 5.40 -12.25 29.57
C ASN A 47 5.77 -11.04 28.69
N THR A 48 5.05 -10.83 27.60
CA THR A 48 5.07 -9.53 26.90
C THR A 48 4.41 -8.48 27.81
N PRO A 49 5.13 -7.42 28.24
CA PRO A 49 4.57 -6.37 29.08
C PRO A 49 3.45 -5.63 28.34
N ASP A 50 2.42 -5.19 29.07
CA ASP A 50 1.31 -4.43 28.52
C ASP A 50 1.81 -3.05 28.06
N VAL A 51 1.53 -2.71 26.79
CA VAL A 51 1.97 -1.45 26.18
C VAL A 51 1.10 -0.30 26.71
N PRO A 52 1.67 0.77 27.29
CA PRO A 52 0.89 1.91 27.75
C PRO A 52 0.18 2.61 26.58
N PRO A 53 -1.07 3.08 26.79
CA PRO A 53 -1.85 3.74 25.74
C PRO A 53 -1.12 5.01 25.25
N SER A 54 -1.23 5.30 23.95
CA SER A 54 -0.69 6.52 23.37
C SER A 54 -1.44 7.76 23.88
N ALA A 55 -0.70 8.88 23.97
CA ALA A 55 -1.23 10.15 24.45
C ALA A 55 -2.16 10.80 23.41
N ASP A 56 -3.22 11.45 23.87
CA ASP A 56 -4.18 12.17 23.03
C ASP A 56 -3.51 13.39 22.37
N ASN A 57 -3.30 13.32 21.06
CA ASN A 57 -2.65 14.36 20.25
C ASN A 57 -3.64 15.31 19.56
N THR A 58 -4.89 15.41 20.05
CA THR A 58 -5.89 16.29 19.45
C THR A 58 -5.44 17.77 19.54
N PRO A 59 -5.46 18.55 18.43
CA PRO A 59 -5.02 19.94 18.45
C PRO A 59 -5.81 20.80 19.44
N GLU A 60 -5.12 21.62 20.24
CA GLU A 60 -5.73 22.45 21.30
C GLU A 60 -6.83 23.38 20.78
N TYR A 61 -6.68 23.92 19.56
CA TYR A 61 -7.71 24.77 18.94
C TYR A 61 -9.02 24.00 18.68
N LEU A 62 -8.93 22.71 18.35
CA LEU A 62 -10.08 21.85 18.07
C LEU A 62 -10.76 21.43 19.38
N ASN A 63 -9.96 21.17 20.42
CA ASN A 63 -10.46 20.88 21.77
C ASN A 63 -11.20 22.10 22.36
N LYS A 64 -10.65 23.31 22.20
CA LYS A 64 -11.26 24.55 22.66
C LYS A 64 -12.53 24.91 21.87
N ALA A 65 -12.56 24.64 20.56
CA ALA A 65 -13.75 24.89 19.73
C ALA A 65 -14.90 23.92 20.03
N LEU A 66 -14.61 22.72 20.55
CA LEU A 66 -15.58 21.66 20.82
C LEU A 66 -15.82 21.43 22.33
N GLU A 67 -15.38 22.36 23.17
CA GLU A 67 -15.38 22.21 24.64
C GLU A 67 -16.79 22.11 25.24
N GLY A 68 -17.80 22.66 24.56
CA GLY A 68 -19.21 22.61 24.97
C GLY A 68 -20.00 21.37 24.53
N LEU A 69 -19.39 20.43 23.79
CA LEU A 69 -20.06 19.24 23.27
C LEU A 69 -19.77 18.00 24.11
N SER A 70 -20.77 17.14 24.28
CA SER A 70 -20.55 15.82 24.92
C SER A 70 -19.47 15.02 24.17
N SER A 71 -18.75 14.15 24.89
CA SER A 71 -17.61 13.39 24.36
C SER A 71 -17.92 12.60 23.07
N ARG A 72 -19.15 12.08 22.94
CA ARG A 72 -19.63 11.39 21.73
C ARG A 72 -19.69 12.33 20.52
N TRP A 73 -20.33 13.48 20.68
CA TRP A 73 -20.47 14.47 19.62
C TRP A 73 -19.15 15.13 19.26
N ARG A 74 -18.28 15.38 20.25
CA ARG A 74 -16.91 15.86 20.02
C ARG A 74 -16.13 14.89 19.14
N ASN A 75 -16.14 13.60 19.46
CA ASN A 75 -15.45 12.58 18.65
C ASN A 75 -16.03 12.45 17.24
N TRP A 76 -17.36 12.59 17.08
CA TRP A 76 -18.00 12.56 15.77
C TRP A 76 -17.57 13.75 14.90
N TRP A 77 -17.55 14.96 15.46
CA TRP A 77 -17.10 16.16 14.76
C TRP A 77 -15.61 16.13 14.42
N ILE A 78 -14.75 15.70 15.35
CA ILE A 78 -13.31 15.53 15.09
C ILE A 78 -13.11 14.56 13.92
N ARG A 79 -13.82 13.43 13.93
CA ARG A 79 -13.75 12.45 12.84
C ARG A 79 -14.26 13.02 11.52
N GLY A 80 -15.37 13.76 11.53
CA GLY A 80 -15.94 14.38 10.33
C GLY A 80 -15.00 15.42 9.70
N ILE A 81 -14.50 16.36 10.50
CA ILE A 81 -13.60 17.43 10.05
C ILE A 81 -12.30 16.84 9.50
N LEU A 82 -11.66 15.94 10.24
CA LEU A 82 -10.41 15.34 9.79
C LEU A 82 -10.60 14.48 8.53
N SER A 83 -11.75 13.82 8.37
CA SER A 83 -12.05 13.08 7.13
C SER A 83 -12.17 14.03 5.94
N LEU A 84 -12.86 15.17 6.11
CA LEU A 84 -12.97 16.18 5.05
C LEU A 84 -11.60 16.80 4.72
N THR A 85 -10.77 17.07 5.74
CA THR A 85 -9.40 17.55 5.56
C THR A 85 -8.55 16.53 4.80
N MET A 86 -8.66 15.24 5.11
CA MET A 86 -7.94 14.18 4.40
C MET A 86 -8.38 14.06 2.94
N ILE A 87 -9.69 14.12 2.66
CA ILE A 87 -10.23 14.08 1.29
C ILE A 87 -9.78 15.30 0.49
N SER A 88 -9.90 16.50 1.07
CA SER A 88 -9.43 17.74 0.45
C SER A 88 -7.92 17.68 0.18
N GLY A 89 -7.15 17.19 1.16
CA GLY A 89 -5.72 16.92 1.02
C GLY A 89 -5.43 15.96 -0.13
N PHE A 90 -6.15 14.85 -0.26
CA PHE A 90 -5.97 13.89 -1.34
C PHE A 90 -6.17 14.53 -2.72
N PHE A 91 -7.23 15.33 -2.92
CA PHE A 91 -7.45 16.03 -4.19
C PHE A 91 -6.41 17.13 -4.46
N LEU A 92 -5.98 17.87 -3.42
CA LEU A 92 -4.90 18.85 -3.54
C LEU A 92 -3.58 18.18 -3.94
N ILE A 93 -3.30 17.03 -3.36
CA ILE A 93 -2.10 16.22 -3.64
C ILE A 93 -2.12 15.75 -5.10
N ILE A 94 -3.27 15.30 -5.59
CA ILE A 94 -3.47 14.96 -7.00
C ILE A 94 -3.21 16.16 -7.91
N TYR A 95 -3.72 17.34 -7.55
CA TYR A 95 -3.53 18.57 -8.33
C TYR A 95 -2.06 19.03 -8.40
N LEU A 96 -1.28 18.76 -7.36
CA LEU A 96 0.14 19.14 -7.28
C LEU A 96 1.07 18.24 -8.12
N GLY A 97 0.54 17.19 -8.77
CA GLY A 97 1.25 16.36 -9.76
C GLY A 97 2.59 15.82 -9.22
N PRO A 98 3.77 16.24 -9.74
CA PRO A 98 5.09 15.73 -9.34
C PRO A 98 5.40 15.76 -7.84
N VAL A 99 4.75 16.64 -7.07
CA VAL A 99 4.91 16.71 -5.59
C VAL A 99 4.42 15.42 -4.90
N MET A 100 3.60 14.62 -5.58
CA MET A 100 3.18 13.27 -5.14
C MET A 100 4.35 12.40 -4.69
N LEU A 101 5.51 12.48 -5.37
CA LEU A 101 6.70 11.69 -5.02
C LEU A 101 7.18 12.00 -3.60
N ILE A 102 7.27 13.28 -3.25
CA ILE A 102 7.71 13.75 -1.93
C ILE A 102 6.72 13.28 -0.86
N ILE A 103 5.43 13.26 -1.18
CA ILE A 103 4.38 12.85 -0.26
C ILE A 103 4.43 11.35 0.00
N VAL A 104 4.59 10.52 -1.04
CA VAL A 104 4.72 9.07 -0.88
C VAL A 104 5.93 8.75 0.00
N MET A 105 7.06 9.43 -0.20
CA MET A 105 8.23 9.31 0.68
C MET A 105 7.95 9.78 2.12
N SER A 106 7.19 10.86 2.29
CA SER A 106 6.84 11.38 3.62
C SER A 106 5.92 10.43 4.39
N VAL A 107 4.91 9.87 3.70
CA VAL A 107 4.01 8.84 4.25
C VAL A 107 4.80 7.59 4.63
N GLN A 108 5.70 7.13 3.75
CA GLN A 108 6.59 6.01 4.03
C GLN A 108 7.42 6.23 5.30
N ILE A 109 8.09 7.38 5.43
CA ILE A 109 8.89 7.72 6.61
C ILE A 109 8.03 7.68 7.88
N LYS A 110 6.78 8.16 7.80
CA LYS A 110 5.86 8.12 8.92
C LYS A 110 5.39 6.71 9.27
N CYS A 111 5.01 5.88 8.31
CA CYS A 111 4.67 4.47 8.56
C CYS A 111 5.85 3.72 9.21
N PHE A 112 7.07 3.94 8.70
CA PHE A 112 8.28 3.36 9.28
C PHE A 112 8.48 3.82 10.73
N GLN A 113 8.33 5.12 10.99
CA GLN A 113 8.43 5.67 12.35
C GLN A 113 7.42 5.02 13.31
N GLU A 114 6.16 4.86 12.89
CA GLU A 114 5.11 4.24 13.71
C GLU A 114 5.46 2.79 14.10
N ILE A 115 5.84 1.96 13.11
CA ILE A 115 6.18 0.54 13.36
C ILE A 115 7.45 0.40 14.21
N ILE A 116 8.50 1.18 13.95
CA ILE A 116 9.72 1.15 14.77
C ILE A 116 9.44 1.59 16.20
N THR A 117 8.56 2.59 16.38
CA THR A 117 8.19 3.09 17.72
C THR A 117 7.45 2.03 18.53
N ILE A 118 6.59 1.21 17.90
CA ILE A 118 5.95 0.07 18.57
C ILE A 118 6.99 -0.92 19.05
N GLY A 119 7.93 -1.32 18.18
CA GLY A 119 9.02 -2.22 18.56
C GLY A 119 9.76 -1.68 19.79
N TYR A 120 10.12 -0.40 19.77
CA TYR A 120 10.78 0.24 20.92
C TYR A 120 9.94 0.21 22.21
N ARG A 121 8.63 0.48 22.13
CA ARG A 121 7.72 0.45 23.30
C ARG A 121 7.50 -0.96 23.84
N VAL A 122 7.44 -1.97 22.98
CA VAL A 122 7.25 -3.37 23.38
C VAL A 122 8.50 -3.91 24.08
N TYR A 123 9.67 -3.46 23.65
CA TYR A 123 10.96 -3.92 24.12
C TYR A 123 11.68 -2.89 25.01
N HIS A 124 10.91 -2.02 25.67
CA HIS A 124 11.33 -0.82 26.40
C HIS A 124 12.39 -1.06 27.50
N SER A 125 12.61 -2.31 27.91
CA SER A 125 13.32 -2.72 29.12
C SER A 125 14.85 -2.59 29.09
N TYR A 126 15.46 -2.15 27.99
CA TYR A 126 16.91 -2.12 27.87
C TYR A 126 17.33 -0.85 27.16
N GLU A 127 17.86 0.11 27.91
CA GLU A 127 18.47 1.35 27.41
C GLU A 127 19.62 1.03 26.43
N LEU A 128 19.29 0.60 25.22
CA LEU A 128 20.23 0.26 24.17
C LEU A 128 20.65 1.57 23.50
N PRO A 129 21.87 2.07 23.72
CA PRO A 129 22.34 3.24 23.01
C PRO A 129 22.42 2.88 21.52
N TRP A 130 22.04 3.81 20.64
CA TRP A 130 22.17 3.75 19.17
C TRP A 130 21.15 2.94 18.37
N PHE A 131 20.27 2.13 18.96
CA PHE A 131 19.32 1.33 18.15
C PHE A 131 18.40 2.21 17.25
N ARG A 132 17.90 3.32 17.79
CA ARG A 132 17.07 4.27 17.04
C ARG A 132 17.87 4.86 15.87
N THR A 133 19.07 5.34 16.14
CA THR A 133 19.97 5.93 15.13
C THR A 133 20.30 4.94 14.02
N LEU A 134 20.57 3.69 14.39
CA LEU A 134 20.87 2.62 13.44
C LEU A 134 19.67 2.27 12.55
N SER A 135 18.45 2.26 13.10
CA SER A 135 17.24 2.03 12.32
C SER A 135 16.99 3.15 11.30
N TRP A 136 17.21 4.42 11.70
CA TRP A 136 17.15 5.55 10.77
C TRP A 136 18.27 5.52 9.72
N TYR A 137 19.47 5.05 10.08
CA TYR A 137 20.56 4.85 9.13
C TYR A 137 20.17 3.84 8.04
N PHE A 138 19.64 2.67 8.43
CA PHE A 138 19.18 1.68 7.44
C PHE A 138 18.03 2.20 6.58
N LEU A 139 17.11 3.01 7.14
CA LEU A 139 16.09 3.67 6.35
C LEU A 139 16.70 4.56 5.25
N ILE A 140 17.68 5.40 5.59
CA ILE A 140 18.36 6.25 4.59
C ILE A 140 19.07 5.39 3.54
N CYS A 141 19.79 4.35 3.98
CA CYS A 141 20.52 3.45 3.08
C CYS A 141 19.60 2.75 2.07
N VAL A 142 18.48 2.19 2.53
CA VAL A 142 17.53 1.46 1.68
C VAL A 142 16.77 2.43 0.75
N ASN A 143 16.42 3.62 1.24
CA ASN A 143 15.83 4.67 0.40
C ASN A 143 16.79 5.14 -0.68
N TYR A 144 18.07 5.34 -0.35
CA TYR A 144 19.09 5.66 -1.34
C TYR A 144 19.12 4.58 -2.42
N PHE A 145 19.22 3.29 -2.04
CA PHE A 145 19.24 2.19 -3.00
C PHE A 145 18.04 2.20 -3.97
N PHE A 146 16.81 2.18 -3.45
CA PHE A 146 15.60 2.07 -4.28
C PHE A 146 15.27 3.35 -5.07
N TYR A 147 15.37 4.52 -4.43
CA TYR A 147 15.03 5.79 -5.09
C TYR A 147 16.17 6.30 -5.97
N GLY A 148 17.42 5.99 -5.67
CA GLY A 148 18.56 6.35 -6.51
C GLY A 148 18.46 5.72 -7.91
N GLU A 149 18.08 4.44 -8.01
CA GLU A 149 17.85 3.80 -9.32
C GLU A 149 16.66 4.44 -10.05
N THR A 150 15.59 4.74 -9.33
CA THR A 150 14.40 5.38 -9.91
C THR A 150 14.71 6.79 -10.43
N VAL A 151 15.42 7.59 -9.65
CA VAL A 151 15.83 8.94 -10.05
C VAL A 151 16.77 8.89 -11.25
N ALA A 152 17.72 7.94 -11.28
CA ALA A 152 18.61 7.77 -12.42
C ALA A 152 17.84 7.42 -13.72
N ASP A 153 16.85 6.54 -13.63
CA ASP A 153 16.05 6.09 -14.78
C ASP A 153 15.14 7.19 -15.34
N TYR A 154 14.46 7.96 -14.48
CA TYR A 154 13.46 8.95 -14.91
C TYR A 154 14.00 10.37 -15.08
N PHE A 155 15.08 10.72 -14.36
CA PHE A 155 15.68 12.05 -14.37
C PHE A 155 17.08 12.08 -14.99
N GLY A 156 17.43 11.08 -15.81
CA GLY A 156 18.76 10.95 -16.42
C GLY A 156 19.26 12.23 -17.11
N ALA A 157 18.38 12.98 -17.79
CA ALA A 157 18.74 14.24 -18.44
C ALA A 157 19.11 15.36 -17.45
N LEU A 158 18.45 15.41 -16.28
CA LEU A 158 18.79 16.36 -15.21
C LEU A 158 20.09 15.96 -14.52
N VAL A 159 20.27 14.67 -14.26
CA VAL A 159 21.47 14.10 -13.63
C VAL A 159 22.72 14.34 -14.48
N GLN A 160 22.62 14.23 -15.80
CA GLN A 160 23.74 14.48 -16.72
C GLN A 160 24.21 15.93 -16.75
N ARG A 161 23.41 16.90 -16.26
CA ARG A 161 23.81 18.31 -16.21
C ARG A 161 24.72 18.63 -15.01
N GLU A 162 24.72 17.81 -13.97
CA GLU A 162 25.41 18.07 -12.71
C GLU A 162 26.48 17.00 -12.43
N GLU A 163 27.76 17.36 -12.58
CA GLU A 163 28.93 16.51 -12.29
C GLU A 163 28.85 15.69 -10.99
N PRO A 164 28.46 16.25 -9.82
CA PRO A 164 28.39 15.45 -8.59
C PRO A 164 27.29 14.38 -8.62
N LEU A 165 26.19 14.64 -9.33
CA LEU A 165 25.08 13.67 -9.46
C LEU A 165 25.48 12.52 -10.39
N GLN A 166 26.28 12.79 -11.42
CA GLN A 166 26.79 11.75 -12.32
C GLN A 166 27.63 10.71 -11.56
N PHE A 167 28.52 11.15 -10.67
CA PHE A 167 29.31 10.23 -9.85
C PHE A 167 28.43 9.34 -8.97
N LEU A 168 27.45 9.94 -8.28
CA LEU A 168 26.53 9.21 -7.40
C LEU A 168 25.70 8.18 -8.16
N VAL A 169 25.22 8.51 -9.37
CA VAL A 169 24.44 7.58 -10.20
C VAL A 169 25.33 6.49 -10.81
N ARG A 170 26.53 6.83 -11.28
CA ARG A 170 27.47 5.86 -11.88
C ARG A 170 27.88 4.77 -10.91
N TYR A 171 28.15 5.12 -9.65
CA TYR A 171 28.59 4.20 -8.61
C TYR A 171 27.48 3.84 -7.62
N HIS A 172 26.22 4.15 -7.94
CA HIS A 172 25.06 4.01 -7.07
C HIS A 172 24.98 2.67 -6.34
N ARG A 173 25.09 1.56 -7.09
CA ARG A 173 25.00 0.20 -6.53
C ARG A 173 26.14 -0.11 -5.56
N PHE A 174 27.36 0.32 -5.90
CA PHE A 174 28.53 0.11 -5.05
C PHE A 174 28.46 0.94 -3.78
N ILE A 175 28.07 2.22 -3.89
CA ILE A 175 27.86 3.12 -2.74
C ILE A 175 26.76 2.55 -1.83
N SER A 176 25.64 2.11 -2.40
CA SER A 176 24.55 1.50 -1.64
C SER A 176 25.01 0.24 -0.87
N PHE A 177 25.79 -0.62 -1.52
CA PHE A 177 26.36 -1.80 -0.88
C PHE A 177 27.33 -1.43 0.26
N ALA A 178 28.20 -0.44 0.04
CA ALA A 178 29.15 0.03 1.04
C ALA A 178 28.45 0.67 2.26
N LEU A 179 27.40 1.48 2.03
CA LEU A 179 26.56 2.05 3.09
C LEU A 179 25.88 0.93 3.89
N TYR A 180 25.29 -0.07 3.23
CA TYR A 180 24.67 -1.18 3.94
C TYR A 180 25.67 -1.95 4.80
N LEU A 181 26.86 -2.25 4.24
CA LEU A 181 27.93 -2.94 4.95
C LEU A 181 28.44 -2.13 6.15
N ALA A 182 28.57 -0.80 6.02
CA ALA A 182 28.91 0.07 7.13
C ALA A 182 27.84 0.01 8.24
N GLY A 183 26.56 0.02 7.88
CA GLY A 183 25.44 -0.21 8.80
C GLY A 183 25.53 -1.55 9.53
N PHE A 184 25.83 -2.61 8.80
CA PHE A 184 26.01 -3.95 9.36
C PHE A 184 27.20 -4.01 10.33
N CYS A 185 28.34 -3.42 9.97
CA CYS A 185 29.50 -3.31 10.86
C CYS A 185 29.15 -2.49 12.12
N MET A 186 28.44 -1.35 11.99
CA MET A 186 27.97 -0.56 13.13
C MET A 186 27.04 -1.38 14.05
N PHE A 187 26.14 -2.20 13.49
CA PHE A 187 25.32 -3.11 14.28
C PHE A 187 26.17 -4.11 15.07
N VAL A 188 27.12 -4.78 14.41
CA VAL A 188 28.01 -5.76 15.07
C VAL A 188 28.84 -5.11 16.17
N LEU A 189 29.37 -3.90 15.94
CA LEU A 189 30.12 -3.14 16.94
C LEU A 189 29.25 -2.65 18.10
N SER A 190 27.94 -2.48 17.88
CA SER A 190 26.97 -2.10 18.92
C SER A 190 26.54 -3.25 19.82
N LEU A 191 26.99 -4.49 19.56
CA LEU A 191 26.54 -5.67 20.30
C LEU A 191 26.98 -5.62 21.78
N VAL A 192 26.00 -5.70 22.69
CA VAL A 192 26.24 -5.67 24.13
C VAL A 192 25.97 -7.05 24.73
N LYS A 193 26.94 -7.55 25.53
CA LYS A 193 26.79 -8.81 26.29
C LYS A 193 25.48 -8.78 27.09
N LYS A 194 24.83 -9.94 27.21
CA LYS A 194 23.50 -10.16 27.84
C LYS A 194 22.27 -9.73 27.02
N HIS A 195 22.43 -8.91 25.97
CA HIS A 195 21.29 -8.38 25.19
C HIS A 195 21.23 -8.86 23.73
N TYR A 196 22.05 -9.86 23.35
CA TYR A 196 22.16 -10.31 21.95
C TYR A 196 20.82 -10.67 21.33
N ARG A 197 20.01 -11.52 22.00
CA ARG A 197 18.69 -11.93 21.47
C ARG A 197 17.83 -10.72 21.13
N LEU A 198 17.79 -9.73 22.02
CA LEU A 198 17.01 -8.52 21.81
C LEU A 198 17.55 -7.69 20.65
N GLN A 199 18.87 -7.48 20.58
CA GLN A 199 19.49 -6.74 19.49
C GLN A 199 19.22 -7.39 18.13
N PHE A 200 19.25 -8.73 18.05
CA PHE A 200 18.90 -9.46 16.83
C PHE A 200 17.40 -9.40 16.51
N TYR A 201 16.49 -9.47 17.50
CA TYR A 201 15.05 -9.26 17.26
C TYR A 201 14.77 -7.87 16.70
N MET A 202 15.43 -6.86 17.26
CA MET A 202 15.29 -5.48 16.85
C MET A 202 15.92 -5.21 15.48
N PHE A 203 17.07 -5.82 15.19
CA PHE A 203 17.67 -5.80 13.85
C PHE A 203 16.73 -6.43 12.81
N ALA A 204 16.16 -7.60 13.10
CA ALA A 204 15.18 -8.26 12.25
C ALA A 204 13.90 -7.42 12.09
N TRP A 205 13.41 -6.81 13.18
CA TRP A 205 12.27 -5.91 13.17
C TRP A 205 12.48 -4.75 12.20
N THR A 206 13.64 -4.09 12.27
CA THR A 206 14.00 -3.01 11.35
C THR A 206 14.02 -3.50 9.91
N HIS A 207 14.66 -4.64 9.62
CA HIS A 207 14.76 -5.15 8.24
C HIS A 207 13.41 -5.60 7.66
N VAL A 208 12.57 -6.26 8.46
CA VAL A 208 11.20 -6.63 8.06
C VAL A 208 10.36 -5.37 7.83
N THR A 209 10.48 -4.36 8.70
CA THR A 209 9.79 -3.08 8.51
C THR A 209 10.25 -2.37 7.23
N LEU A 210 11.56 -2.38 6.93
CA LEU A 210 12.10 -1.80 5.70
C LEU A 210 11.59 -2.53 4.47
N LEU A 211 11.56 -3.86 4.50
CA LEU A 211 11.02 -4.69 3.42
C LEU A 211 9.53 -4.39 3.18
N ILE A 212 8.73 -4.26 4.24
CA ILE A 212 7.29 -4.01 4.10
C ILE A 212 7.02 -2.55 3.70
N VAL A 213 7.73 -1.56 4.25
CA VAL A 213 7.37 -0.16 4.04
C VAL A 213 8.07 0.44 2.82
N VAL A 214 9.39 0.21 2.67
CA VAL A 214 10.18 0.86 1.61
C VAL A 214 9.99 0.18 0.27
N THR A 215 9.89 -1.15 0.23
CA THR A 215 9.59 -1.84 -1.03
C THR A 215 8.22 -1.43 -1.54
N GLN A 216 7.22 -1.31 -0.66
CA GLN A 216 5.88 -0.90 -1.08
C GLN A 216 5.85 0.54 -1.58
N SER A 217 6.51 1.48 -0.90
CA SER A 217 6.60 2.86 -1.39
C SER A 217 7.35 2.96 -2.73
N HIS A 218 8.38 2.14 -2.94
CA HIS A 218 9.08 2.04 -4.21
C HIS A 218 8.17 1.55 -5.34
N LEU A 219 7.38 0.48 -5.11
CA LEU A 219 6.43 -0.02 -6.11
C LEU A 219 5.33 1.00 -6.43
N VAL A 220 4.82 1.71 -5.41
CA VAL A 220 3.86 2.82 -5.59
C VAL A 220 4.45 3.90 -6.50
N ILE A 221 5.71 4.27 -6.27
CA ILE A 221 6.40 5.29 -7.09
C ILE A 221 6.63 4.79 -8.51
N GLN A 222 7.02 3.53 -8.71
CA GLN A 222 7.13 2.97 -10.05
C GLN A 222 5.78 2.98 -10.80
N ASN A 223 4.68 2.67 -10.11
CA ASN A 223 3.35 2.74 -10.70
C ASN A 223 2.97 4.19 -11.07
N LEU A 224 3.32 5.16 -10.23
CA LEU A 224 3.07 6.58 -10.48
C LEU A 224 3.77 7.07 -11.76
N PHE A 225 5.01 6.62 -12.01
CA PHE A 225 5.77 6.99 -13.20
C PHE A 225 5.20 6.40 -14.49
N GLU A 226 4.47 5.29 -14.45
CA GLU A 226 3.74 4.76 -15.61
C GLU A 226 2.47 5.55 -15.94
N GLY A 227 2.02 6.42 -15.01
CA GLY A 227 0.85 7.27 -15.16
C GLY A 227 0.12 7.46 -13.83
N MET A 228 -0.40 8.66 -13.59
CA MET A 228 -1.08 8.97 -12.31
C MET A 228 -2.32 8.10 -12.07
N ILE A 229 -2.97 7.62 -13.14
CA ILE A 229 -4.12 6.73 -13.05
C ILE A 229 -3.80 5.42 -12.33
N TRP A 230 -2.57 4.89 -12.50
CA TRP A 230 -2.10 3.66 -11.83
C TRP A 230 -1.80 3.85 -10.35
N PHE A 231 -1.82 5.09 -9.88
CA PHE A 231 -1.79 5.42 -8.45
C PHE A 231 -3.19 5.70 -7.91
N ILE A 232 -3.95 6.55 -8.60
CA ILE A 232 -5.25 7.07 -8.13
C ILE A 232 -6.33 5.99 -8.14
N VAL A 233 -6.44 5.22 -9.23
CA VAL A 233 -7.50 4.22 -9.38
C VAL A 233 -7.39 3.10 -8.34
N PRO A 234 -6.23 2.45 -8.12
CA PRO A 234 -6.09 1.45 -7.08
C PRO A 234 -6.42 1.98 -5.66
N ILE A 235 -5.94 3.18 -5.33
CA ILE A 235 -6.21 3.79 -4.02
C ILE A 235 -7.71 4.05 -3.85
N SER A 236 -8.34 4.63 -4.88
CA SER A 236 -9.77 4.95 -4.87
C SER A 236 -10.62 3.69 -4.78
N ILE A 237 -10.26 2.63 -5.53
CA ILE A 237 -10.94 1.34 -5.47
C ILE A 237 -10.92 0.77 -4.06
N VAL A 238 -9.77 0.81 -3.37
CA VAL A 238 -9.68 0.31 -1.98
C VAL A 238 -10.53 1.16 -1.04
N ILE A 239 -10.51 2.49 -1.16
CA ILE A 239 -11.35 3.39 -0.36
C ILE A 239 -12.84 3.10 -0.60
N CYS A 240 -13.25 2.99 -1.86
CA CYS A 240 -14.62 2.67 -2.24
C CYS A 240 -15.03 1.28 -1.74
N ASN A 241 -14.13 0.30 -1.84
CA ASN A 241 -14.34 -1.05 -1.33
C ASN A 241 -14.58 -1.04 0.19
N ASP A 242 -13.77 -0.31 0.96
CA ASP A 242 -13.97 -0.18 2.42
C ASP A 242 -15.28 0.54 2.77
N ILE A 243 -15.66 1.59 2.04
CA ILE A 243 -16.93 2.30 2.23
C ILE A 243 -18.10 1.37 1.92
N MET A 244 -18.08 0.67 0.79
CA MET A 244 -19.14 -0.26 0.41
C MET A 244 -19.22 -1.43 1.37
N ALA A 245 -18.09 -2.00 1.78
CA ALA A 245 -18.08 -3.06 2.77
C ALA A 245 -18.66 -2.62 4.11
N TYR A 246 -18.41 -1.37 4.53
CA TYR A 246 -19.04 -0.79 5.70
C TYR A 246 -20.56 -0.60 5.53
N LEU A 247 -21.02 -0.03 4.41
CA LEU A 247 -22.44 0.20 4.15
C LEU A 247 -23.23 -1.12 4.08
N PHE A 248 -22.77 -2.08 3.27
CA PHE A 248 -23.41 -3.39 3.16
C PHE A 248 -23.29 -4.19 4.46
N GLY A 249 -22.17 -4.08 5.17
CA GLY A 249 -22.00 -4.67 6.49
C GLY A 249 -22.96 -4.09 7.53
N PHE A 250 -23.25 -2.79 7.47
CA PHE A 250 -24.20 -2.14 8.38
C PHE A 250 -25.66 -2.53 8.09
N PHE A 251 -26.08 -2.54 6.82
CA PHE A 251 -27.47 -2.83 6.46
C PHE A 251 -27.81 -4.32 6.40
N PHE A 252 -26.87 -5.16 5.96
CA PHE A 252 -27.10 -6.57 5.65
C PHE A 252 -26.18 -7.53 6.41
N GLY A 253 -25.22 -7.03 7.20
CA GLY A 253 -24.25 -7.84 7.89
C GLY A 253 -24.86 -8.71 8.97
N ARG A 254 -24.78 -10.03 8.78
CA ARG A 254 -25.24 -11.02 9.77
C ARG A 254 -24.15 -12.02 10.11
N THR A 255 -23.22 -12.28 9.20
CA THR A 255 -22.21 -13.33 9.35
C THR A 255 -20.79 -12.75 9.45
N PRO A 256 -20.10 -12.86 10.60
CA PRO A 256 -18.74 -12.36 10.76
C PRO A 256 -17.75 -13.17 9.91
N LEU A 257 -16.81 -12.48 9.27
CA LEU A 257 -15.87 -13.07 8.31
C LEU A 257 -14.71 -13.80 9.03
N ILE A 258 -14.13 -13.20 10.08
CA ILE A 258 -13.04 -13.78 10.87
C ILE A 258 -13.20 -13.40 12.34
N LYS A 259 -12.96 -14.34 13.28
CA LYS A 259 -13.05 -14.09 14.75
C LYS A 259 -12.12 -12.98 15.25
N LEU A 260 -10.97 -12.80 14.60
CA LEU A 260 -10.01 -11.73 14.88
C LEU A 260 -10.58 -10.33 14.59
N SER A 261 -11.56 -10.21 13.69
CA SER A 261 -12.19 -8.95 13.31
C SER A 261 -13.72 -9.10 13.22
N PRO A 262 -14.42 -9.15 14.36
CA PRO A 262 -15.85 -9.49 14.42
C PRO A 262 -16.75 -8.46 13.74
N LYS A 263 -16.24 -7.26 13.42
CA LYS A 263 -16.97 -6.19 12.73
C LYS A 263 -16.97 -6.32 11.19
N LYS A 264 -16.14 -7.19 10.60
CA LYS A 264 -16.16 -7.42 9.15
C LYS A 264 -17.09 -8.59 8.84
N THR A 265 -18.01 -8.41 7.90
CA THR A 265 -19.02 -9.42 7.52
C THR A 265 -18.83 -9.93 6.09
N TRP A 266 -19.30 -11.15 5.82
CA TRP A 266 -19.29 -11.71 4.47
C TRP A 266 -20.16 -10.89 3.50
N GLU A 267 -21.28 -10.34 3.98
CA GLU A 267 -22.18 -9.54 3.16
C GLU A 267 -21.53 -8.19 2.76
N GLY A 268 -20.73 -7.59 3.65
CA GLY A 268 -19.92 -6.41 3.34
C GLY A 268 -18.84 -6.71 2.30
N PHE A 269 -18.19 -7.87 2.39
CA PHE A 269 -17.15 -8.29 1.44
C PHE A 269 -17.67 -8.38 -0.01
N ILE A 270 -18.91 -8.86 -0.20
CA ILE A 270 -19.56 -8.98 -1.52
C ILE A 270 -19.91 -7.59 -2.08
N GLY A 271 -20.35 -6.65 -1.23
CA GLY A 271 -20.69 -5.27 -1.64
C GLY A 271 -19.51 -4.48 -2.21
N GLY A 272 -18.29 -4.83 -1.81
CA GLY A 272 -17.05 -4.21 -2.30
C GLY A 272 -16.80 -4.36 -3.81
N PHE A 273 -17.37 -5.40 -4.44
CA PHE A 273 -17.19 -5.68 -5.87
C PHE A 273 -17.77 -4.60 -6.80
N PHE A 274 -18.77 -3.84 -6.32
CA PHE A 274 -19.42 -2.76 -7.08
C PHE A 274 -18.63 -1.44 -7.10
N SER A 275 -17.41 -1.41 -6.55
CA SER A 275 -16.53 -0.22 -6.58
C SER A 275 -16.01 0.14 -7.98
N THR A 276 -16.20 -0.73 -8.99
CA THR A 276 -15.74 -0.58 -10.38
C THR A 276 -16.28 0.66 -11.09
N VAL A 277 -17.44 1.17 -10.67
CA VAL A 277 -18.09 2.37 -11.26
C VAL A 277 -17.18 3.61 -11.15
N PHE A 278 -16.38 3.72 -10.10
CA PHE A 278 -15.52 4.87 -9.88
C PHE A 278 -14.34 4.92 -10.86
N ALA A 279 -13.82 3.76 -11.27
CA ALA A 279 -12.72 3.66 -12.22
C ALA A 279 -13.13 4.15 -13.64
N TYR A 280 -14.40 3.96 -14.01
CA TYR A 280 -14.93 4.46 -15.28
C TYR A 280 -14.95 6.00 -15.37
N LEU A 281 -15.32 6.68 -14.28
CA LEU A 281 -15.40 8.14 -14.26
C LEU A 281 -14.01 8.77 -14.41
N LEU A 282 -12.99 8.18 -13.78
CA LEU A 282 -11.62 8.70 -13.81
C LEU A 282 -10.93 8.50 -15.16
N SER A 283 -11.24 7.43 -15.90
CA SER A 283 -10.61 7.14 -17.20
C SER A 283 -10.98 8.13 -18.32
N GLN A 284 -11.96 9.01 -18.10
CA GLN A 284 -12.38 10.01 -19.09
C GLN A 284 -11.49 11.27 -19.11
N TYR A 285 -10.65 11.48 -18.09
CA TYR A 285 -9.86 12.70 -17.96
C TYR A 285 -8.38 12.46 -18.32
N GLN A 286 -7.90 13.18 -19.34
CA GLN A 286 -6.53 13.06 -19.87
C GLN A 286 -5.43 13.33 -18.84
N TYR A 287 -5.68 14.25 -17.89
CA TYR A 287 -4.73 14.58 -16.81
C TYR A 287 -4.33 13.35 -15.99
N PHE A 288 -5.22 12.37 -15.79
CA PHE A 288 -4.89 11.16 -15.02
C PHE A 288 -4.18 10.11 -15.87
N VAL A 289 -4.47 10.10 -17.16
CA VAL A 289 -4.07 9.04 -18.10
C VAL A 289 -2.63 9.19 -18.56
N CYS A 290 -2.17 10.42 -18.76
CA CYS A 290 -0.85 10.66 -19.36
C CYS A 290 0.31 10.42 -18.37
N PRO A 291 1.41 9.78 -18.83
CA PRO A 291 2.61 9.63 -18.01
C PRO A 291 3.27 10.99 -17.75
N VAL A 292 3.94 11.11 -16.60
CA VAL A 292 4.66 12.33 -16.24
C VAL A 292 6.03 12.32 -16.91
N GLU A 293 6.24 13.20 -17.88
CA GLU A 293 7.52 13.37 -18.54
C GLU A 293 8.16 14.71 -18.19
N TYR A 294 9.48 14.73 -18.05
CA TYR A 294 10.24 15.96 -17.85
C TYR A 294 10.59 16.57 -19.21
N ASN A 295 9.97 17.71 -19.53
CA ASN A 295 10.30 18.42 -20.77
C ASN A 295 11.56 19.28 -20.56
N SER A 296 12.62 18.91 -21.27
CA SER A 296 13.94 19.54 -21.17
C SER A 296 14.02 20.95 -21.77
N GLU A 297 13.05 21.35 -22.60
CA GLU A 297 12.98 22.67 -23.25
C GLU A 297 12.27 23.70 -22.37
N THR A 298 11.25 23.28 -21.62
CA THR A 298 10.46 24.17 -20.75
C THR A 298 10.85 24.07 -19.27
N ASN A 299 11.75 23.14 -18.89
CA ASN A 299 12.11 22.80 -17.51
C ASN A 299 10.88 22.55 -16.62
N ARG A 300 9.80 22.00 -17.19
CA ARG A 300 8.55 21.69 -16.50
C ARG A 300 8.18 20.23 -16.70
N PHE A 301 7.53 19.68 -15.69
CA PHE A 301 6.85 18.40 -15.80
C PHE A 301 5.60 18.59 -16.67
N ALA A 302 5.54 17.89 -17.80
CA ALA A 302 4.40 17.90 -18.69
C ALA A 302 3.58 16.62 -18.48
N VAL A 303 2.25 16.78 -18.53
CA VAL A 303 1.27 15.68 -18.42
C VAL A 303 0.38 15.65 -19.67
N GLU A 304 0.84 16.28 -20.75
CA GLU A 304 0.13 16.37 -22.03
C GLU A 304 0.67 15.29 -22.98
N CYS A 305 -0.16 14.31 -23.30
CA CYS A 305 0.19 13.22 -24.21
C CYS A 305 -0.99 12.89 -25.14
N GLN A 306 -0.70 12.30 -26.29
CA GLN A 306 -1.74 11.62 -27.06
C GLN A 306 -2.17 10.37 -26.26
N PRO A 307 -3.46 10.20 -25.93
CA PRO A 307 -3.89 9.10 -25.06
C PRO A 307 -3.44 7.76 -25.62
N PRO A 308 -2.83 6.88 -24.80
CA PRO A 308 -2.49 5.52 -25.22
C PRO A 308 -3.75 4.78 -25.69
N ASP A 309 -3.58 3.78 -26.57
CA ASP A 309 -4.69 2.97 -27.11
C ASP A 309 -5.56 2.33 -26.02
N LEU A 310 -5.00 2.14 -24.81
CA LEU A 310 -5.69 1.66 -23.62
C LEU A 310 -6.88 2.54 -23.18
N PHE A 311 -6.84 3.83 -23.54
CA PHE A 311 -7.80 4.86 -23.17
C PHE A 311 -8.59 5.38 -24.38
N ILE A 312 -8.52 4.66 -25.50
CA ILE A 312 -9.36 4.88 -26.67
C ILE A 312 -10.48 3.84 -26.64
N GLN A 313 -11.71 4.28 -26.93
CA GLN A 313 -12.88 3.42 -26.93
C GLN A 313 -12.79 2.42 -28.09
N GLN A 314 -12.90 1.13 -27.78
CA GLN A 314 -12.84 0.04 -28.75
C GLN A 314 -14.16 -0.73 -28.76
N GLU A 315 -14.48 -1.35 -29.90
CA GLU A 315 -15.66 -2.20 -30.05
C GLU A 315 -15.30 -3.66 -29.74
N TYR A 316 -15.99 -4.24 -28.76
CA TYR A 316 -15.81 -5.62 -28.36
C TYR A 316 -17.04 -6.46 -28.72
N THR A 317 -16.80 -7.63 -29.30
CA THR A 317 -17.85 -8.62 -29.56
C THR A 317 -18.10 -9.46 -28.31
N LEU A 318 -19.36 -9.53 -27.87
CA LEU A 318 -19.72 -10.25 -26.65
C LEU A 318 -19.74 -11.77 -26.89
N PRO A 319 -19.31 -12.59 -25.92
CA PRO A 319 -19.52 -14.03 -25.96
C PRO A 319 -21.02 -14.37 -26.02
N ALA A 320 -21.39 -15.43 -26.74
CA ALA A 320 -22.79 -15.82 -26.96
C ALA A 320 -23.64 -15.97 -25.68
N VAL A 321 -23.00 -16.32 -24.55
CA VAL A 321 -23.66 -16.43 -23.23
C VAL A 321 -24.12 -15.05 -22.72
N VAL A 322 -23.30 -14.02 -22.94
CA VAL A 322 -23.58 -12.65 -22.51
C VAL A 322 -24.52 -11.95 -23.50
N GLU A 323 -24.38 -12.25 -24.80
CA GLU A 323 -25.30 -11.79 -25.85
C GLU A 323 -26.76 -12.18 -25.52
N ASN A 324 -27.00 -13.42 -25.09
CA ASN A 324 -28.33 -13.89 -24.71
C ASN A 324 -28.90 -13.19 -23.47
N THR A 325 -28.05 -12.56 -22.64
CA THR A 325 -28.47 -11.89 -21.41
C THR A 325 -28.69 -10.39 -21.62
N ILE A 326 -27.87 -9.75 -22.47
CA ILE A 326 -27.86 -8.29 -22.69
C ILE A 326 -28.61 -7.88 -23.97
N GLY A 327 -28.81 -8.80 -24.91
CA GLY A 327 -29.51 -8.53 -26.17
C GLY A 327 -28.72 -7.64 -27.16
N GLN A 328 -27.45 -7.38 -26.90
CA GLN A 328 -26.54 -6.63 -27.78
C GLN A 328 -25.36 -7.51 -28.19
N LYS A 329 -24.96 -7.41 -29.47
CA LYS A 329 -23.80 -8.14 -30.02
C LYS A 329 -22.48 -7.46 -29.76
N THR A 330 -22.48 -6.13 -29.70
CA THR A 330 -21.28 -5.33 -29.52
C THR A 330 -21.46 -4.34 -28.39
N VAL A 331 -20.38 -4.12 -27.65
CA VAL A 331 -20.29 -3.12 -26.59
C VAL A 331 -19.06 -2.26 -26.80
N HIS A 332 -19.22 -0.97 -26.57
CA HIS A 332 -18.10 -0.05 -26.59
C HIS A 332 -17.53 0.11 -25.18
N LEU A 333 -16.27 -0.28 -25.02
CA LEU A 333 -15.57 -0.23 -23.74
C LEU A 333 -14.17 0.33 -23.97
N TYR A 334 -13.68 1.06 -22.97
CA TYR A 334 -12.25 1.37 -22.89
C TYR A 334 -11.52 0.10 -22.46
N PRO A 335 -10.41 -0.30 -23.11
CA PRO A 335 -9.58 -1.42 -22.66
C PRO A 335 -9.20 -1.29 -21.17
N PHE A 336 -8.95 -0.06 -20.69
CA PHE A 336 -8.71 0.23 -19.28
C PHE A 336 -9.82 -0.25 -18.32
N GLN A 337 -11.09 -0.29 -18.74
CA GLN A 337 -12.19 -0.79 -17.90
C GLN A 337 -12.01 -2.27 -17.58
N ILE A 338 -11.51 -3.07 -18.53
CA ILE A 338 -11.22 -4.50 -18.31
C ILE A 338 -10.13 -4.64 -17.23
N HIS A 339 -9.08 -3.82 -17.31
CA HIS A 339 -8.04 -3.80 -16.28
C HIS A 339 -8.57 -3.33 -14.92
N SER A 340 -9.47 -2.35 -14.90
CA SER A 340 -10.11 -1.85 -13.68
C SER A 340 -10.98 -2.91 -12.99
N VAL A 341 -11.62 -3.79 -13.75
CA VAL A 341 -12.35 -4.94 -13.21
C VAL A 341 -11.40 -5.91 -12.51
N ALA A 342 -10.22 -6.19 -13.10
CA ALA A 342 -9.21 -7.02 -12.46
C ALA A 342 -8.67 -6.39 -11.16
N LEU A 343 -8.36 -5.09 -11.18
CA LEU A 343 -7.94 -4.34 -9.99
C LEU A 343 -9.01 -4.36 -8.89
N SER A 344 -10.28 -4.14 -9.24
CA SER A 344 -11.39 -4.15 -8.28
C SER A 344 -11.64 -5.55 -7.71
N SER A 345 -11.54 -6.58 -8.54
CA SER A 345 -11.68 -7.97 -8.12
C SER A 345 -10.60 -8.32 -7.08
N PHE A 346 -9.35 -7.91 -7.32
CA PHE A 346 -8.27 -8.11 -6.36
C PHE A 346 -8.49 -7.30 -5.07
N ALA A 347 -8.87 -6.03 -5.18
CA ALA A 347 -9.11 -5.15 -4.04
C ALA A 347 -10.23 -5.65 -3.13
N SER A 348 -11.29 -6.25 -3.70
CA SER A 348 -12.38 -6.86 -2.95
C SER A 348 -11.98 -8.21 -2.36
N LEU A 349 -11.38 -9.10 -3.15
CA LEU A 349 -11.13 -10.47 -2.72
C LEU A 349 -9.90 -10.62 -1.81
N ILE A 350 -8.79 -10.00 -2.19
CA ILE A 350 -7.47 -10.20 -1.60
C ILE A 350 -7.05 -8.99 -0.76
N GLY A 351 -7.40 -7.77 -1.19
CA GLY A 351 -7.13 -6.53 -0.46
C GLY A 351 -7.41 -6.58 1.05
N PRO A 352 -8.57 -7.09 1.52
CA PRO A 352 -8.92 -7.10 2.94
C PRO A 352 -8.00 -7.95 3.81
N PHE A 353 -7.27 -8.91 3.23
CA PHE A 353 -6.28 -9.72 3.95
C PHE A 353 -5.10 -8.89 4.45
N GLY A 354 -4.73 -7.80 3.76
CA GLY A 354 -3.74 -6.84 4.26
C GLY A 354 -4.18 -6.23 5.60
N GLY A 355 -5.44 -5.78 5.67
CA GLY A 355 -6.02 -5.27 6.91
C GLY A 355 -6.19 -6.34 8.00
N PHE A 356 -6.47 -7.60 7.64
CA PHE A 356 -6.48 -8.70 8.62
C PHE A 356 -5.09 -8.98 9.20
N PHE A 357 -4.06 -8.97 8.35
CA PHE A 357 -2.68 -9.14 8.78
C PHE A 357 -2.26 -8.02 9.74
N ALA A 358 -2.53 -6.75 9.38
CA ALA A 358 -2.25 -5.60 10.23
C ALA A 358 -3.02 -5.67 11.55
N SER A 359 -4.30 -6.08 11.52
CA SER A 359 -5.08 -6.29 12.73
C SER A 359 -4.48 -7.40 13.62
N GLY A 360 -4.07 -8.53 13.04
CA GLY A 360 -3.42 -9.62 13.75
C GLY A 360 -2.12 -9.21 14.42
N PHE A 361 -1.28 -8.46 13.69
CA PHE A 361 -0.06 -7.86 14.22
C PHE A 361 -0.37 -7.00 15.45
N LYS A 362 -1.34 -6.08 15.35
CA LYS A 362 -1.72 -5.20 16.47
C LYS A 362 -2.18 -5.99 17.70
N ARG A 363 -2.99 -7.04 17.50
CA ARG A 363 -3.46 -7.90 18.61
C ARG A 363 -2.34 -8.73 19.23
N ALA A 364 -1.36 -9.18 18.46
CA ALA A 364 -0.19 -9.90 18.98
C ALA A 364 0.62 -9.03 19.97
N PHE A 365 0.68 -7.71 19.75
CA PHE A 365 1.34 -6.76 20.65
C PHE A 365 0.38 -6.09 21.65
N LYS A 366 -0.86 -6.57 21.79
CA LYS A 366 -1.90 -6.00 22.66
C LYS A 366 -2.18 -4.51 22.42
N ILE A 367 -1.91 -4.01 21.21
CA ILE A 367 -2.23 -2.64 20.79
C ILE A 367 -3.50 -2.62 19.93
N LYS A 368 -4.13 -1.44 19.82
CA LYS A 368 -5.32 -1.25 18.99
C LYS A 368 -5.02 -0.61 17.65
N ASP A 369 -4.17 0.41 17.67
CA ASP A 369 -3.79 1.25 16.54
C ASP A 369 -2.25 1.34 16.52
N PHE A 370 -1.63 1.56 15.34
CA PHE A 370 -0.17 1.62 15.23
C PHE A 370 0.40 2.86 15.93
N ALA A 371 -0.35 3.97 15.92
CA ALA A 371 -0.04 5.22 16.60
C ALA A 371 -1.31 6.07 16.77
N ASP A 372 -1.21 7.19 17.49
CA ASP A 372 -2.23 8.24 17.54
C ASP A 372 -1.77 9.46 16.73
N THR A 373 -1.38 9.24 15.47
CA THR A 373 -0.87 10.28 14.57
C THR A 373 -2.00 11.14 14.02
N ILE A 374 -3.15 10.54 13.71
CA ILE A 374 -4.35 11.24 13.24
C ILE A 374 -5.41 11.13 14.34
N PRO A 375 -5.73 12.24 15.04
CA PRO A 375 -6.67 12.24 16.15
C PRO A 375 -8.01 11.61 15.77
N GLY A 376 -8.48 10.61 16.53
CA GLY A 376 -9.73 9.91 16.24
C GLY A 376 -9.70 8.91 15.08
N HIS A 377 -8.60 8.83 14.32
CA HIS A 377 -8.44 7.94 13.16
C HIS A 377 -7.28 6.94 13.28
N GLY A 378 -6.42 7.04 14.29
CA GLY A 378 -5.31 6.11 14.54
C GLY A 378 -4.02 6.51 13.82
N GLY A 379 -3.21 5.52 13.45
CA GLY A 379 -1.93 5.71 12.79
C GLY A 379 -2.08 5.93 11.29
N ILE A 380 -1.03 6.43 10.64
CA ILE A 380 -0.93 6.47 9.18
C ILE A 380 -0.85 5.02 8.65
N MET A 381 -0.12 4.13 9.32
CA MET A 381 -0.02 2.73 8.93
C MET A 381 -1.38 2.01 8.95
N ASP A 382 -2.30 2.40 9.84
CA ASP A 382 -3.68 1.89 9.89
C ASP A 382 -4.51 2.22 8.65
N ARG A 383 -4.05 3.14 7.79
CA ARG A 383 -4.72 3.55 6.55
C ARG A 383 -4.11 2.97 5.30
N PHE A 384 -2.89 2.45 5.39
CA PHE A 384 -2.13 1.91 4.26
C PHE A 384 -1.96 0.38 4.30
N ASP A 385 -2.56 -0.30 5.27
CA ASP A 385 -2.46 -1.76 5.43
C ASP A 385 -3.01 -2.55 4.23
N CYS A 386 -4.22 -2.23 3.75
CA CYS A 386 -4.78 -2.80 2.53
C CYS A 386 -4.10 -2.24 1.26
N GLN A 387 -3.63 -0.98 1.32
CA GLN A 387 -3.03 -0.29 0.18
C GLN A 387 -1.67 -0.87 -0.23
N TYR A 388 -0.88 -1.38 0.72
CA TYR A 388 0.41 -2.01 0.42
C TYR A 388 0.23 -3.26 -0.45
N LEU A 389 -0.73 -4.12 -0.12
CA LEU A 389 -1.02 -5.29 -0.94
C LEU A 389 -1.53 -4.89 -2.34
N MET A 390 -2.36 -3.85 -2.40
CA MET A 390 -2.87 -3.30 -3.66
C MET A 390 -1.77 -2.68 -4.53
N ALA A 391 -0.80 -2.00 -3.94
CA ALA A 391 0.33 -1.40 -4.64
C ALA A 391 1.21 -2.46 -5.32
N THR A 392 1.52 -3.54 -4.59
CA THR A 392 2.26 -4.68 -5.15
C THR A 392 1.49 -5.31 -6.32
N PHE A 393 0.19 -5.58 -6.13
CA PHE A 393 -0.61 -6.18 -7.19
C PHE A 393 -0.68 -5.30 -8.43
N THR A 394 -0.93 -4.01 -8.25
CA THR A 394 -0.97 -3.03 -9.35
C THR A 394 0.34 -3.05 -10.13
N HIS A 395 1.48 -3.07 -9.44
CA HIS A 395 2.78 -3.11 -10.09
C HIS A 395 2.99 -4.38 -10.92
N VAL A 396 2.74 -5.55 -10.32
CA VAL A 396 2.86 -6.85 -11.01
C VAL A 396 1.90 -6.92 -12.20
N TYR A 397 0.69 -6.39 -12.04
CA TYR A 397 -0.33 -6.37 -13.08
C TYR A 397 0.09 -5.49 -14.26
N ILE A 398 0.59 -4.28 -14.00
CA ILE A 398 1.13 -3.39 -15.02
C ILE A 398 2.29 -4.06 -15.74
N ALA A 399 3.27 -4.57 -14.99
CA ALA A 399 4.45 -5.21 -15.56
C ALA A 399 4.12 -6.43 -16.44
N SER A 400 3.02 -7.15 -16.13
CA SER A 400 2.65 -8.38 -16.84
C SER A 400 1.73 -8.15 -18.03
N PHE A 401 0.76 -7.23 -17.91
CA PHE A 401 -0.35 -7.12 -18.87
C PHE A 401 -0.38 -5.80 -19.63
N ILE A 402 0.33 -4.77 -19.17
CA ILE A 402 0.24 -3.41 -19.74
C ILE A 402 1.59 -2.96 -20.29
N ARG A 403 2.68 -3.23 -19.57
CA ARG A 403 4.02 -2.75 -19.92
C ARG A 403 4.56 -3.52 -21.12
N GLY A 404 4.44 -2.92 -22.31
CA GLY A 404 5.19 -3.32 -23.50
C GLY A 404 6.63 -2.76 -23.47
N PRO A 405 7.54 -3.28 -24.31
CA PRO A 405 8.87 -2.69 -24.47
C PRO A 405 8.73 -1.26 -25.03
N ASN A 406 9.11 -0.25 -24.24
CA ASN A 406 9.07 1.16 -24.66
C ASN A 406 10.16 1.40 -25.74
N PRO A 407 9.79 1.70 -27.00
CA PRO A 407 10.76 1.85 -28.09
C PRO A 407 11.76 2.98 -27.83
N SER A 408 11.33 4.06 -27.18
CA SER A 408 12.18 5.21 -26.84
C SER A 408 13.23 4.83 -25.79
N LYS A 409 12.86 4.05 -24.78
CA LYS A 409 13.81 3.54 -23.77
C LYS A 409 14.81 2.57 -24.39
N VAL A 410 14.34 1.68 -25.29
CA VAL A 410 15.21 0.77 -26.04
C VAL A 410 16.19 1.57 -26.91
N LEU A 411 15.70 2.58 -27.64
CA LEU A 411 16.54 3.44 -28.47
C LEU A 411 17.58 4.19 -27.64
N GLN A 412 17.19 4.77 -26.50
CA GLN A 412 18.13 5.47 -25.62
C GLN A 412 19.21 4.52 -25.08
N GLN A 413 18.85 3.29 -24.73
CA GLN A 413 19.83 2.27 -24.32
C GLN A 413 20.80 1.92 -25.46
N LEU A 414 20.31 1.83 -26.70
CA LEU A 414 21.15 1.62 -27.88
C LEU A 414 22.12 2.78 -28.09
N LEU A 415 21.66 4.03 -27.95
CA LEU A 415 22.48 5.23 -28.16
C LEU A 415 23.61 5.39 -27.13
N VAL A 416 23.52 4.74 -25.96
CA VAL A 416 24.60 4.72 -24.94
C VAL A 416 25.73 3.75 -25.30
N LEU A 417 25.50 2.78 -26.19
CA LEU A 417 26.49 1.78 -26.58
C LEU A 417 27.62 2.38 -27.42
N GLN A 418 28.72 1.65 -27.59
CA GLN A 418 29.80 2.07 -28.49
C GLN A 418 29.30 2.10 -29.95
N PRO A 419 29.82 3.00 -30.81
CA PRO A 419 29.37 3.13 -32.19
C PRO A 419 29.39 1.81 -32.98
N GLU A 420 30.39 0.95 -32.75
CA GLU A 420 30.49 -0.37 -33.40
C GLU A 420 29.34 -1.30 -33.01
N GLN A 421 28.95 -1.29 -31.74
CA GLN A 421 27.83 -2.09 -31.23
C GLN A 421 26.49 -1.56 -31.76
N GLN A 422 26.32 -0.24 -31.84
CA GLN A 422 25.14 0.39 -32.43
C GLN A 422 24.95 -0.07 -33.89
N LEU A 423 26.03 -0.06 -34.67
CA LEU A 423 26.02 -0.41 -36.09
C LEU A 423 25.73 -1.91 -36.30
N SER A 424 26.29 -2.78 -35.44
CA SER A 424 26.00 -4.21 -35.42
C SER A 424 24.53 -4.51 -35.14
N ILE A 425 23.94 -3.85 -34.14
CA ILE A 425 22.52 -4.02 -33.78
C ILE A 425 21.63 -3.51 -34.91
N PHE A 426 21.93 -2.35 -35.50
CA PHE A 426 21.19 -1.81 -36.63
C PHE A 426 21.16 -2.78 -37.82
N ASN A 427 22.31 -3.34 -38.21
CA ASN A 427 22.40 -4.28 -39.32
C ASN A 427 21.64 -5.59 -39.04
N THR A 428 21.70 -6.09 -37.81
CA THR A 428 20.96 -7.29 -37.37
C THR A 428 19.45 -7.05 -37.36
N LEU A 429 19.01 -5.89 -36.89
CA LEU A 429 17.59 -5.52 -36.92
C LEU A 429 17.10 -5.37 -38.36
N ARG A 430 17.90 -4.72 -39.22
CA ARG A 430 17.61 -4.57 -40.65
C ARG A 430 17.49 -5.92 -41.36
N SER A 431 18.34 -6.91 -41.09
CA SER A 431 18.23 -8.24 -41.69
C SER A 431 16.93 -8.95 -41.26
N HIS A 432 16.60 -8.92 -39.96
CA HIS A 432 15.36 -9.51 -39.44
C HIS A 432 14.10 -8.85 -40.03
N LEU A 433 14.11 -7.53 -40.18
CA LEU A 433 12.99 -6.81 -40.78
C LEU A 433 12.80 -7.14 -42.26
N ARG A 434 13.89 -7.44 -42.99
CA ARG A 434 13.84 -7.95 -44.37
C ARG A 434 13.31 -9.38 -44.43
N GLU A 435 13.79 -10.28 -43.57
CA GLU A 435 13.28 -11.65 -43.49
C GLU A 435 11.78 -11.72 -43.19
N ARG A 436 11.28 -10.78 -42.38
CA ARG A 436 9.84 -10.64 -42.09
C ARG A 436 9.04 -9.93 -43.19
N GLY A 437 9.68 -9.47 -44.27
CA GLY A 437 9.03 -8.75 -45.38
C GLY A 437 8.51 -7.36 -45.01
N ILE A 438 8.98 -6.78 -43.89
CA ILE A 438 8.58 -5.44 -43.43
C ILE A 438 9.37 -4.35 -44.17
N LEU A 439 10.65 -4.63 -44.47
CA LEU A 439 11.48 -3.78 -45.31
C LEU A 439 11.54 -4.34 -46.74
N PRO A 440 11.52 -3.49 -47.77
CA PRO A 440 11.76 -3.94 -49.13
C PRO A 440 13.17 -4.58 -49.25
N PRO A 441 13.32 -5.64 -50.07
CA PRO A 441 14.65 -6.12 -50.46
C PRO A 441 15.41 -4.96 -51.10
N SER A 442 16.74 -4.88 -50.91
CA SER A 442 17.46 -3.74 -51.47
C SER A 442 17.29 -3.67 -52.99
N ASP A 443 16.93 -2.49 -53.49
CA ASP A 443 17.32 -2.05 -54.83
C ASP A 443 18.83 -1.79 -54.85
N ASP A 444 19.63 -2.84 -54.63
CA ASP A 444 21.03 -2.84 -55.06
C ASP A 444 21.05 -3.28 -56.53
N ALA A 445 20.36 -2.50 -57.37
CA ALA A 445 20.33 -2.64 -58.82
C ALA A 445 20.06 -1.28 -59.50
N TYR A 446 20.83 -0.26 -59.12
CA TYR A 446 21.18 0.79 -60.07
C TYR A 446 22.70 0.87 -60.15
N THR A 447 23.17 0.38 -61.30
CA THR A 447 24.46 0.62 -61.97
C THR A 447 25.10 1.96 -61.70
#